data_AF-A0A257XEM2-F1
#
_entry.id   AF-A0A257XEM2-F1
#
_cell.length_a   1.000
_cell.length_b   1.000
_cell.length_c   1.000
_cell.angle_alpha   90.00
_cell.angle_beta   90.00
_cell.angle_gamma   90.00
#
_symmetry.space_group_name_H-M   'P 1'
#
loop_
_entity.id
_entity.type
_entity.pdbx_description
1 polymer ?
#
loop_
_entity_poly.entity_id
_entity_poly.type
_entity_poly.pdbx_seq_one_letter_code
_entity_poly.pdbx_strand_id
1 'polypeptide(L)' 'DGRLYVCEDGSGVEKVVGVGLDGELYEVAINLLNGSEFAGACFSHDGRFMFVSIQGPGLTLVIRGNWRKGRRF' A
#
# COMPACT_ATOMS: atom_id res chain seq x y z
N ASP A 1 6.57 -5.42 -11.76
CA ASP A 1 5.75 -6.21 -12.71
C ASP A 1 4.61 -5.39 -13.34
N GLY A 2 4.65 -4.06 -13.27
CA GLY A 2 3.61 -3.20 -13.85
C GLY A 2 2.37 -2.99 -12.97
N ARG A 3 2.34 -3.56 -11.75
CA ARG A 3 1.27 -3.30 -10.79
C ARG A 3 1.28 -1.84 -10.32
N LEU A 4 0.09 -1.27 -10.18
CA LEU A 4 -0.14 0.04 -9.60
C LEU A 4 -0.68 -0.12 -8.18
N TYR A 5 -0.15 0.69 -7.28
CA TYR A 5 -0.60 0.81 -5.90
C TYR A 5 -0.96 2.27 -5.63
N VAL A 6 -2.09 2.50 -5.00
CA VAL A 6 -2.63 3.82 -4.68
C VAL A 6 -2.71 3.95 -3.17
N CYS A 7 -2.21 5.08 -2.66
CA CYS A 7 -2.39 5.47 -1.28
C CYS A 7 -3.60 6.41 -1.22
N GLU A 8 -4.58 6.09 -0.38
CA GLU A 8 -5.81 6.88 -0.25
C GLU A 8 -5.66 8.01 0.77
N ASP A 9 -6.39 9.10 0.50
CA ASP A 9 -6.65 10.24 1.38
C ASP A 9 -8.14 10.61 1.25
N GLY A 10 -8.96 9.99 2.08
CA GLY A 10 -10.41 10.10 2.07
C GLY A 10 -11.01 10.61 3.38
N SER A 11 -12.34 10.54 3.46
CA SER A 11 -13.11 10.84 4.68
C SER A 11 -13.44 9.59 5.50
N GLY A 12 -12.91 8.44 5.09
CA GLY A 12 -13.25 7.11 5.61
C GLY A 12 -12.10 6.46 6.35
N VAL A 13 -11.96 5.15 6.15
CA VAL A 13 -10.78 4.41 6.60
C VAL A 13 -9.77 4.40 5.46
N GLU A 14 -8.57 4.88 5.75
CA GLU A 14 -7.50 5.04 4.75
C GLU A 14 -6.83 3.71 4.41
N LYS A 15 -6.55 3.50 3.13
CA LYS A 15 -6.02 2.24 2.61
C LYS A 15 -4.86 2.45 1.66
N VAL A 16 -4.10 1.38 1.51
CA VAL A 16 -3.36 1.13 0.27
C VAL A 16 -4.21 0.18 -0.56
N VAL A 17 -4.54 0.57 -1.78
CA VAL A 17 -5.25 -0.27 -2.74
C VAL A 17 -4.33 -0.63 -3.90
N GLY A 18 -4.42 -1.86 -4.38
CA GLY A 18 -3.77 -2.32 -5.58
C GLY A 18 -4.74 -2.27 -6.75
N VAL A 19 -4.21 -1.99 -7.95
CA VAL A 19 -4.96 -2.08 -9.20
C VAL A 19 -4.50 -3.34 -9.94
N GLY A 20 -5.44 -4.25 -10.16
CA GLY A 20 -5.24 -5.45 -10.96
C GLY A 20 -4.96 -5.12 -12.43
N LEU A 21 -4.38 -6.07 -13.17
CA LEU A 21 -4.18 -5.91 -14.61
C LEU A 21 -5.50 -5.84 -15.40
N ASP A 22 -6.59 -6.32 -14.79
CA ASP A 22 -7.97 -6.19 -15.24
C ASP A 22 -8.60 -4.85 -14.87
N GLY A 23 -7.89 -3.99 -14.13
CA GLY A 23 -8.40 -2.71 -13.63
C GLY A 23 -9.15 -2.82 -12.31
N GLU A 24 -9.40 -4.02 -11.80
CA GLU A 24 -10.12 -4.25 -10.55
C GLU A 24 -9.28 -3.85 -9.33
N LEU A 25 -9.91 -3.21 -8.36
CA LEU A 25 -9.27 -2.79 -7.11
C LEU A 25 -9.25 -3.94 -6.10
N TYR A 26 -8.16 -4.03 -5.34
CA TYR A 26 -8.07 -4.92 -4.19
C TYR A 26 -7.39 -4.23 -3.01
N GLU A 27 -7.82 -4.54 -1.79
CA GLU A 27 -7.25 -3.97 -0.57
C GLU A 27 -5.90 -4.61 -0.26
N VAL A 28 -4.89 -3.77 0.01
CA VAL A 28 -3.53 -4.23 0.34
C VAL A 28 -3.24 -4.02 1.82
N ALA A 29 -3.59 -2.86 2.34
CA ALA A 29 -3.42 -2.51 3.75
C ALA A 29 -4.49 -1.50 4.17
N ILE A 30 -4.84 -1.51 5.45
CA ILE A 30 -5.81 -0.60 6.06
C ILE A 30 -5.12 0.09 7.24
N ASN A 31 -5.20 1.42 7.33
CA ASN A 31 -4.75 2.17 8.49
C ASN A 31 -5.79 2.01 9.62
N LEU A 32 -5.48 1.17 10.61
CA LEU A 32 -6.29 1.00 11.83
C LEU A 32 -5.74 1.78 13.03
N LEU A 33 -4.65 2.54 12.85
CA LEU A 33 -4.04 3.31 13.92
C LEU A 33 -4.80 4.63 14.16
N ASN A 34 -5.18 5.30 13.07
CA ASN A 34 -5.91 6.59 13.09
C ASN A 34 -6.54 6.85 11.70
N GLY A 35 -7.18 8.00 11.53
CA GLY A 35 -7.77 8.45 10.26
C GLY A 35 -6.83 9.27 9.36
N SER A 36 -5.51 9.13 9.49
CA SER A 36 -4.56 9.85 8.62
C SER A 36 -4.27 9.06 7.35
N GLU A 37 -4.09 9.76 6.24
CA GLU A 37 -3.75 9.21 4.92
C GLU A 37 -2.46 8.38 4.92
N PHE A 38 -2.38 7.48 3.93
CA PHE A 38 -1.09 6.95 3.51
C PHE A 38 -0.41 7.97 2.57
N ALA A 39 0.80 8.39 2.91
CA ALA A 39 1.56 9.41 2.19
C ALA A 39 2.70 8.82 1.35
N GLY A 40 2.36 7.81 0.53
CA GLY A 40 3.26 7.22 -0.44
C GLY A 40 3.90 5.89 -0.01
N ALA A 41 4.29 5.13 -1.02
CA ALA A 41 4.89 3.82 -0.87
C ALA A 41 6.05 3.61 -1.84
N CYS A 42 7.03 2.81 -1.44
CA CYS A 42 8.08 2.30 -2.30
C CYS A 42 8.40 0.84 -1.95
N PHE A 43 9.21 0.19 -2.78
CA PHE A 43 9.52 -1.23 -2.64
C PHE A 43 11.02 -1.45 -2.50
N SER A 44 11.40 -2.45 -1.71
CA SER A 44 12.79 -2.91 -1.70
C SER A 44 13.18 -3.45 -3.07
N HIS A 45 14.48 -3.34 -3.41
CA HIS A 45 14.98 -3.82 -4.70
C HIS A 45 14.64 -5.29 -4.94
N ASP A 46 14.65 -6.14 -3.91
CA ASP A 46 14.34 -7.56 -4.02
C ASP A 46 12.83 -7.89 -3.96
N GLY A 47 11.96 -6.89 -3.80
CA GLY A 47 10.51 -7.05 -3.73
C GLY A 47 9.99 -7.76 -2.48
N ARG A 48 10.81 -7.90 -1.43
CA ARG A 48 10.39 -8.51 -0.16
C ARG A 48 9.66 -7.54 0.77
N PHE A 49 9.82 -6.24 0.55
CA PHE A 49 9.26 -5.20 1.42
C PHE A 49 8.58 -4.11 0.60
N MET A 50 7.43 -3.67 1.12
CA MET A 50 6.85 -2.37 0.84
C MET A 50 7.16 -1.48 2.04
N PHE A 51 7.69 -0.29 1.78
CA PHE A 51 7.76 0.80 2.76
C PHE A 51 6.61 1.75 2.46
N VAL A 52 5.81 2.07 3.46
CA VAL A 52 4.64 2.95 3.31
C VAL A 52 4.58 3.92 4.48
N SER A 53 4.24 5.17 4.20
CA SER A 53 4.19 6.22 5.22
C SER A 53 2.75 6.58 5.61
N ILE A 54 2.50 6.88 6.87
CA ILE A 54 1.29 7.54 7.36
C ILE A 54 1.63 9.01 7.63
N GLN A 55 0.91 9.95 7.01
CA GLN A 55 1.25 11.39 7.05
C GLN A 55 1.32 11.92 8.49
N GLY A 56 0.25 11.69 9.26
CA GLY A 56 0.14 11.99 10.69
C GLY A 56 0.07 10.69 11.50
N PRO A 57 1.06 10.34 12.33
CA PRO A 57 2.06 11.24 12.93
C PRO A 57 3.45 11.20 12.27
N GLY A 58 3.57 10.83 10.99
CA GLY A 58 4.86 10.75 10.30
C GLY A 58 5.58 9.41 10.52
N LEU A 59 4.83 8.31 10.45
CA LEU A 59 5.37 6.96 10.60
C LEU A 59 5.70 6.36 9.24
N THR A 60 6.83 5.70 9.11
CA THR A 60 7.12 4.80 7.98
C THR A 60 7.08 3.36 8.47
N LEU A 61 6.19 2.56 7.88
CA LEU A 61 5.97 1.15 8.18
C LEU A 61 6.62 0.29 7.12
N VAL A 62 6.93 -0.96 7.48
CA VAL A 62 7.39 -1.98 6.54
C VAL A 62 6.41 -3.15 6.51
N ILE A 63 5.92 -3.47 5.31
CA ILE A 63 5.07 -4.62 5.06
C ILE A 63 5.89 -5.66 4.29
N ARG A 64 6.16 -6.78 4.94
CA ARG A 64 6.82 -7.92 4.29
C ARG A 64 5.83 -8.65 3.41
N GLY A 65 6.21 -8.88 2.16
CA GLY A 65 5.36 -9.54 1.17
C GLY A 65 6.17 -10.07 0.00
N ASN A 66 5.47 -10.55 -1.01
CA ASN A 66 6.09 -11.01 -2.26
C ASN A 66 5.66 -10.09 -3.41
N TRP A 67 6.16 -8.86 -3.37
CA TRP A 67 5.71 -7.77 -4.24
C TRP A 67 6.22 -7.89 -5.68
N ARG A 68 7.23 -8.74 -5.92
CA ARG A 68 7.82 -9.00 -7.25
C ARG A 68 7.19 -10.17 -8.01
N LYS A 69 6.37 -11.01 -7.37
CA LYS A 69 5.77 -12.17 -8.03
C LYS A 69 4.28 -11.95 -8.14
N GLY A 70 3.75 -12.15 -9.34
CA GLY A 70 2.37 -11.93 -9.74
C GLY A 70 1.28 -12.75 -9.01
N ARG A 71 1.45 -13.10 -7.73
CA ARG A 71 0.41 -13.69 -6.91
C ARG A 71 -0.57 -12.60 -6.48
N ARG A 72 -1.85 -12.87 -6.72
CA ARG A 72 -2.96 -12.28 -5.96
C ARG A 72 -2.93 -12.95 -4.58
N PHE A 73 -3.12 -12.17 -3.51
CA PHE A 73 -3.49 -12.75 -2.22
C PHE A 73 -4.96 -13.15 -2.27
#